data_AF-W0FKY9-F1
#
_entry.id   AF-W0FKY9-F1
#
_cell.length_a   1.000
_cell.length_b   1.000
_cell.length_c   1.000
_cell.angle_alpha   90.00
_cell.angle_beta   90.00
_cell.angle_gamma   90.00
#
_symmetry.space_group_name_H-M   'P 1'
#
loop_
_entity.id
_entity.type
_entity.pdbx_description
1 polymer ?
#
loop_
_entity_poly.entity_id
_entity_poly.type
_entity_poly.pdbx_seq_one_letter_code
_entity_poly.pdbx_strand_id
1 'polypeptide(L)'
;MDKQTEGTVVSVKKQWWLKVNTKMLRMGPLDGTTFPHIAKVKYSVDGTEYSKLVWINAGHPVPKVGDTVHVRYRSDKPKKAKVL
;
A
#
# COMPACT_ATOMS: atom_id res chain seq x y z
N MET A 1 3.88 10.69 20.81
CA MET A 1 4.45 9.32 20.76
C MET A 1 3.78 8.58 19.61
N ASP A 2 4.53 7.75 18.89
CA ASP A 2 3.95 6.86 17.88
C ASP A 2 3.65 5.50 18.51
N LYS A 3 2.52 4.92 18.14
CA LYS A 3 2.10 3.58 18.52
C LYS A 3 2.03 2.70 17.27
N GLN A 4 2.02 1.39 17.47
CA GLN A 4 1.89 0.40 16.40
C GLN A 4 0.63 -0.43 16.64
N THR A 5 -0.09 -0.71 15.55
CA THR A 5 -1.22 -1.62 15.53
C THR A 5 -1.13 -2.47 14.27
N GLU A 6 -1.91 -3.54 14.22
CA GLU A 6 -2.08 -4.36 13.04
C GLU A 6 -3.24 -3.83 12.20
N GLY A 7 -3.04 -3.82 10.89
CA GLY A 7 -4.07 -3.50 9.91
C GLY A 7 -4.22 -4.61 8.89
N THR A 8 -5.39 -4.69 8.29
CA THR A 8 -5.68 -5.64 7.22
C THR A 8 -5.81 -4.91 5.89
N VAL A 9 -5.17 -5.44 4.86
CA VAL A 9 -5.33 -4.95 3.49
C VAL A 9 -6.71 -5.36 2.97
N VAL A 10 -7.57 -4.39 2.68
CA VAL A 10 -8.93 -4.64 2.20
C VAL A 10 -9.10 -4.51 0.69
N SER A 11 -8.21 -3.76 0.03
CA SER A 11 -8.21 -3.67 -1.43
C SER A 11 -6.85 -3.28 -1.95
N VAL A 12 -6.54 -3.74 -3.15
CA VAL A 12 -5.31 -3.41 -3.87
C VAL A 12 -5.68 -3.12 -5.31
N LYS A 13 -5.37 -1.92 -5.78
CA LYS A 13 -5.66 -1.47 -7.14
C LYS A 13 -4.37 -1.17 -7.90
N LYS A 14 -4.17 -1.89 -8.99
CA LYS A 14 -3.10 -1.62 -9.95
C LYS A 14 -3.35 -0.31 -10.68
N GLN A 15 -2.34 0.55 -10.75
CA GLN A 15 -2.41 1.83 -11.43
C GLN A 15 -1.96 1.66 -12.89
N TRP A 16 -2.87 1.18 -13.75
CA TRP A 16 -2.59 0.90 -15.16
C TRP A 16 -2.12 2.11 -15.97
N TRP A 17 -2.53 3.32 -15.56
CA TRP A 17 -2.18 4.58 -16.22
C TRP A 17 -0.70 4.96 -16.03
N LEU A 18 -0.02 4.41 -15.01
CA LEU A 18 1.38 4.72 -14.71
C LEU A 18 2.26 3.51 -14.97
N LYS A 19 2.73 3.42 -16.22
CA LYS A 19 3.59 2.34 -16.69
C LYS A 19 5.05 2.68 -16.46
N VAL A 20 5.76 1.89 -15.66
CA VAL A 20 7.20 2.06 -15.41
C VAL A 20 7.98 1.02 -16.20
N ASN A 21 8.95 1.46 -16.99
CA ASN A 21 9.79 0.60 -17.81
C ASN A 21 11.03 0.21 -17.01
N THR A 22 11.33 -1.09 -16.93
CA THR A 22 12.55 -1.60 -16.26
C THR A 22 13.64 -1.98 -17.26
N LYS A 23 13.33 -2.02 -18.55
CA LYS A 23 14.26 -2.33 -19.65
C LYS A 23 14.42 -1.13 -20.58
N MET A 24 15.62 -0.99 -21.14
CA MET A 24 15.93 0.03 -22.17
C MET A 24 15.26 -0.29 -23.51
N LEU A 25 15.25 -1.56 -23.90
CA LEU A 25 14.60 -2.06 -25.12
C LEU A 25 13.43 -2.97 -24.75
N ARG A 26 12.30 -2.78 -25.43
CA ARG A 26 11.09 -3.58 -25.26
C ARG A 26 10.85 -4.41 -26.49
N MET A 27 10.62 -5.71 -26.29
CA MET A 27 10.19 -6.59 -27.38
C MET A 27 8.67 -6.74 -27.48
N GLY A 28 7.92 -6.09 -26.56
CA GLY A 28 6.46 -6.07 -26.62
C GLY A 28 5.80 -5.12 -25.61
N PRO A 29 4.46 -4.99 -25.64
CA PRO A 29 3.73 -4.00 -24.85
C PRO A 29 3.82 -4.20 -23.34
N LEU A 30 4.03 -5.41 -22.82
CA LEU A 30 4.18 -5.65 -21.36
C LEU A 30 5.59 -6.09 -20.97
N ASP A 31 6.51 -6.22 -21.94
CA ASP A 31 7.88 -6.62 -21.67
C ASP A 31 8.62 -5.53 -20.88
N GLY A 32 9.31 -5.94 -19.81
CA GLY A 32 10.02 -5.05 -18.91
C GLY A 32 9.13 -3.95 -18.32
N THR A 33 7.90 -4.30 -17.93
CA THR A 33 6.92 -3.34 -17.41
C THR A 33 6.55 -3.66 -15.98
N THR A 34 6.56 -2.65 -15.12
CA THR A 34 5.97 -2.72 -13.78
C THR A 34 5.02 -1.57 -13.55
N PHE A 35 4.09 -1.75 -12.62
CA PHE A 35 3.04 -0.78 -12.30
C PHE A 35 3.02 -0.52 -10.80
N PRO A 36 2.84 0.73 -10.37
CA PRO A 36 2.55 1.02 -8.98
C PRO A 36 1.15 0.54 -8.61
N HIS A 37 0.96 0.33 -7.31
CA HIS A 37 -0.32 -0.11 -6.75
C HIS A 37 -0.75 0.84 -5.64
N ILE A 38 -2.06 0.98 -5.45
CA ILE A 38 -2.63 1.64 -4.28
C ILE A 38 -3.32 0.57 -3.46
N ALA A 39 -2.87 0.36 -2.23
CA ALA A 39 -3.50 -0.53 -1.26
C ALA A 39 -4.35 0.28 -0.28
N LYS A 40 -5.52 -0.22 0.09
CA LYS A 40 -6.33 0.29 1.20
C LYS A 40 -6.14 -0.64 2.39
N VAL A 41 -5.68 -0.08 3.49
CA VAL A 41 -5.49 -0.78 4.77
C VAL A 41 -6.53 -0.28 5.75
N LYS A 42 -7.22 -1.19 6.42
CA LYS A 42 -8.07 -0.89 7.58
C LYS A 42 -7.35 -1.28 8.85
N TYR A 43 -7.49 -0.48 9.90
CA TYR A 43 -6.93 -0.78 11.22
C TYR A 43 -7.84 -0.20 12.29
N SER A 44 -7.86 -0.81 13.47
CA SER A 44 -8.64 -0.33 14.62
C SER A 44 -7.71 0.24 15.67
N VAL A 45 -8.11 1.36 16.25
CA VAL A 45 -7.43 1.99 17.40
C VAL A 45 -8.51 2.35 18.41
N ASP A 46 -8.41 1.80 19.62
CA ASP A 46 -9.32 2.09 20.75
C ASP A 46 -10.81 1.93 20.38
N GLY A 47 -11.15 0.90 19.60
CA GLY A 47 -12.52 0.62 19.14
C GLY A 47 -12.99 1.45 17.94
N THR A 48 -12.17 2.38 17.44
CA THR A 48 -12.48 3.18 16.24
C THR A 48 -11.78 2.61 15.01
N GLU A 49 -12.54 2.29 13.97
CA GLU A 49 -11.99 1.89 12.68
C GLU A 49 -11.46 3.08 11.88
N TYR A 50 -10.24 2.92 11.39
CA TYR A 50 -9.60 3.84 10.45
C TYR A 50 -9.28 3.11 9.16
N SER A 51 -9.19 3.88 8.08
CA SER A 51 -8.67 3.36 6.81
C SER A 51 -7.65 4.33 6.23
N LYS A 52 -6.63 3.77 5.60
CA LYS A 52 -5.56 4.53 4.97
C LYS A 52 -5.25 3.94 3.59
N LEU A 53 -5.04 4.83 2.63
CA LEU A 53 -4.49 4.48 1.32
C LEU A 53 -2.97 4.55 1.37
N VAL A 54 -2.32 3.54 0.81
CA VAL A 54 -0.87 3.39 0.73
C VAL A 54 -0.48 3.29 -0.73
N TRP A 55 0.45 4.15 -1.14
CA TRP A 55 1.05 4.08 -2.45
C TRP A 55 2.23 3.11 -2.42
N ILE A 56 2.22 2.13 -3.32
CA ILE A 56 3.26 1.13 -3.48
C ILE A 56 3.94 1.42 -4.82
N ASN A 57 5.22 1.76 -4.75
CA ASN A 57 6.01 2.06 -5.92
C ASN A 57 6.12 0.85 -6.86
N ALA A 58 6.26 1.13 -8.14
CA ALA A 58 6.36 0.09 -9.15
C ALA A 58 7.64 -0.74 -8.91
N GLY A 59 7.52 -2.07 -8.96
CA GLY A 59 8.63 -3.00 -8.69
C GLY A 59 8.82 -3.39 -7.23
N HIS A 60 8.10 -2.77 -6.29
CA HIS A 60 8.07 -3.22 -4.89
C HIS A 60 7.08 -4.37 -4.68
N PRO A 61 7.29 -5.20 -3.64
CA PRO A 61 6.31 -6.21 -3.23
C PRO A 61 4.95 -5.59 -2.96
N VAL A 62 3.91 -6.18 -3.53
CA VAL A 62 2.52 -5.73 -3.36
C VAL A 62 1.84 -6.71 -2.40
N PRO A 63 1.35 -6.25 -1.24
CA PRO A 63 0.61 -7.10 -0.32
C PRO A 63 -0.72 -7.52 -0.97
N LYS A 64 -1.26 -8.66 -0.54
CA LYS A 64 -2.54 -9.19 -1.03
C LYS A 64 -3.69 -8.72 -0.16
N VAL A 65 -4.90 -8.78 -0.71
CA VAL A 65 -6.11 -8.56 0.09
C VAL A 65 -6.21 -9.66 1.14
N GLY A 66 -6.42 -9.28 2.39
CA GLY A 66 -6.41 -10.17 3.55
C GLY A 66 -5.07 -10.21 4.30
N ASP A 67 -3.98 -9.69 3.72
CA ASP A 67 -2.70 -9.66 4.42
C ASP A 67 -2.72 -8.71 5.62
N THR A 68 -2.08 -9.14 6.70
CA THR A 68 -1.82 -8.32 7.88
C THR A 68 -0.58 -7.47 7.66
N VAL A 69 -0.69 -6.16 7.91
CA VAL A 69 0.38 -5.18 7.79
C VAL A 69 0.51 -4.38 9.08
N HIS A 70 1.73 -3.94 9.38
CA HIS A 70 1.96 -3.12 10.57
C HIS A 70 1.66 -1.65 10.27
N VAL A 71 0.84 -1.05 11.10
CA VAL A 71 0.43 0.35 10.98
C VAL A 71 0.96 1.12 12.18
N ARG A 72 1.93 2.00 11.92
CA ARG A 72 2.42 2.96 12.91
C ARG A 72 1.58 4.22 12.86
N TYR A 73 0.94 4.61 13.96
CA TYR A 73 0.07 5.78 14.02
C TYR A 73 0.48 6.74 15.14
N ARG A 74 0.17 8.02 14.97
CA ARG A 74 0.40 9.05 15.98
C ARG A 74 -0.72 9.00 17.02
N SER A 75 -0.41 8.87 18.31
CA SER A 75 -1.41 8.71 19.38
C SER A 75 -2.38 9.89 19.50
N ASP A 76 -1.90 11.11 19.23
CA ASP A 76 -2.69 12.36 19.24
C ASP A 76 -3.59 12.50 18.01
N LYS A 77 -3.24 11.83 16.90
CA LYS A 77 -4.00 11.87 15.65
C LYS A 77 -3.88 10.54 14.91
N PRO A 78 -4.69 9.53 15.26
CA PRO A 78 -4.59 8.17 14.71
C PRO A 78 -4.82 8.09 13.20
N LYS A 79 -5.44 9.12 12.58
CA LYS A 79 -5.52 9.29 11.12
C LYS A 79 -4.15 9.49 10.45
N LYS A 80 -3.18 10.08 11.16
CA LYS A 80 -1.78 10.18 10.69
C LYS A 80 -1.08 8.86 11.00
N ALA A 81 -1.34 7.87 10.15
CA ALA A 81 -0.66 6.58 10.20
C ALA A 81 0.37 6.42 9.07
N LYS A 82 1.30 5.49 9.21
CA LYS A 82 2.24 5.01 8.20
C LYS A 82 2.16 3.49 8.22
N VAL A 83 1.99 2.89 7.04
CA VAL A 83 2.03 1.44 6.88
C VAL A 83 3.48 1.05 6.62
N LEU A 84 3.96 0.02 7.32
CA LEU A 84 5.33 -0.49 7.28
C LEU A 84 5.41 -1.73 6.41
#